data_AF-A0A7C0W451-F1
#
_entry.id   AF-A0A7C0W451-F1
#
_cell.length_a   1.000
_cell.length_b   1.000
_cell.length_c   1.000
_cell.angle_alpha   90.00
_cell.angle_beta   90.00
_cell.angle_gamma   90.00
#
_symmetry.space_group_name_H-M   'P 1'
#
loop_
_entity.id
_entity.type
_entity.pdbx_description
1 polymer ?
#
loop_
_entity_poly.entity_id
_entity_poly.type
_entity_poly.pdbx_seq_one_letter_code
_entity_poly.pdbx_strand_id
1 'polypeptide(L)'
;MPCISRRAPNPLPDSPCSRYVHGVYWFTRPPYLRWAGAALIIIVAAWIDLRPADTIAYPFAAADIAPGASIDAETIEWRQAPKDLLPSKPEIGGTARYAIAAGEPLLPSLVSGARPEIPDGWWALSTELPESVVAGQSLRIVITGFGVGPQAVPGIV
;
A
#
# COMPACT_ATOMS: atom_id res chain seq x y z
N MET A 1 47.17 7.63 54.89
CA MET A 1 48.36 7.83 55.74
C MET A 1 49.39 8.64 54.96
N PRO A 2 49.68 9.88 55.38
CA PRO A 2 50.65 10.75 54.69
C PRO A 2 52.09 10.37 55.05
N CYS A 3 52.97 10.24 54.04
CA CYS A 3 54.41 10.11 54.28
C CYS A 3 54.97 11.46 54.73
N ILE A 4 55.42 11.49 55.98
CA ILE A 4 56.08 12.62 56.63
C ILE A 4 57.45 12.80 55.98
N SER A 5 57.66 13.95 55.32
CA SER A 5 58.95 14.40 54.79
C SER A 5 59.83 14.89 55.95
N ARG A 6 60.85 14.11 56.34
CA ARG A 6 61.97 14.62 57.17
C ARG A 6 63.06 15.16 56.24
N ARG A 7 63.41 16.43 56.42
CA ARG A 7 64.56 17.08 55.76
C ARG A 7 65.86 16.47 56.27
N ALA A 8 66.69 15.94 55.38
CA ALA A 8 68.12 15.74 55.59
C ALA A 8 68.87 16.40 54.40
N PRO A 9 70.04 17.02 54.61
CA PRO A 9 70.75 17.75 53.58
C PRO A 9 71.79 16.85 52.91
N ASN A 10 71.41 16.16 51.83
CA ASN A 10 72.28 15.89 50.67
C ASN A 10 71.52 15.12 49.58
N PRO A 11 71.67 15.48 48.29
CA PRO A 11 70.84 14.96 47.21
C PRO A 11 71.42 13.68 46.63
N LEU A 12 70.71 12.56 46.77
CA LEU A 12 70.79 11.45 45.82
C LEU A 12 69.62 11.61 44.83
N PRO A 13 69.77 11.25 43.55
CA PRO A 13 68.65 11.29 42.61
C PRO A 13 67.68 10.17 42.97
N ASP A 14 66.67 10.51 43.77
CA ASP A 14 65.58 9.61 44.08
C ASP A 14 64.76 9.41 42.81
N SER A 15 64.93 8.21 42.22
CA SER A 15 64.12 7.65 41.16
C SER A 15 62.63 7.99 41.36
N PRO A 16 61.91 8.47 40.35
CA PRO A 16 60.49 8.69 40.51
C PRO A 16 59.83 7.36 40.85
N CYS A 17 59.16 7.32 42.00
CA CYS A 17 58.19 6.27 42.33
C CYS A 17 57.12 6.27 41.24
N SER A 18 57.38 5.51 40.18
CA SER A 18 56.40 5.12 39.18
C SER A 18 55.38 4.25 39.91
N ARG A 19 54.32 4.87 40.41
CA ARG A 19 53.08 4.17 40.72
C ARG A 19 52.53 3.69 39.39
N TYR A 20 52.93 2.48 39.00
CA TYR A 20 52.17 1.66 38.08
C TYR A 20 50.79 1.45 38.70
N VAL A 21 49.83 2.29 38.30
CA VAL A 21 48.42 1.97 38.48
C VAL A 21 48.19 0.77 37.57
N HIS A 22 48.06 -0.41 38.17
CA HIS A 22 47.65 -1.62 37.47
C HIS A 22 46.25 -1.38 36.90
N GLY A 23 46.18 -0.84 35.69
CA GLY A 23 44.96 -0.77 34.92
C GLY A 23 44.48 -2.19 34.70
N VAL A 24 43.32 -2.52 35.27
CA VAL A 24 42.64 -3.79 35.01
C VAL A 24 42.23 -3.79 33.54
N TYR A 25 43.05 -4.42 32.68
CA TYR A 25 42.85 -4.53 31.22
C TYR A 25 41.61 -5.35 30.80
N TRP A 26 40.81 -5.81 31.77
CA TRP A 26 39.65 -6.66 31.49
C TRP A 26 38.38 -5.90 31.07
N PHE A 27 38.38 -4.56 31.12
CA PHE A 27 37.24 -3.73 30.70
C PHE A 27 37.58 -2.57 29.75
N THR A 28 38.77 -2.55 29.14
CA THR A 28 38.99 -1.67 27.97
C THR A 28 38.10 -2.16 26.84
N ARG A 29 36.95 -1.49 26.61
CA ARG A 29 36.01 -1.78 25.51
C ARG A 29 36.81 -1.92 24.22
N PRO A 30 37.00 -3.14 23.70
CA PRO A 30 37.85 -3.33 22.56
C PRO A 30 37.31 -2.54 21.36
N PRO A 31 38.16 -1.84 20.60
CA PRO A 31 37.71 -0.97 19.52
C PRO A 31 36.90 -1.72 18.45
N TYR A 32 37.14 -3.03 18.29
CA TYR A 32 36.40 -3.88 17.35
C TYR A 32 34.92 -4.05 17.69
N LEU A 33 34.49 -3.91 18.96
CA LEU A 33 33.06 -4.01 19.32
C LEU A 33 32.24 -2.87 18.72
N ARG A 34 32.85 -1.68 18.55
CA ARG A 34 32.18 -0.54 17.91
C ARG A 34 31.93 -0.82 16.43
N TRP A 35 32.92 -1.41 15.77
CA TRP A 35 32.82 -1.82 14.37
C TRP A 35 31.86 -3.00 14.19
N ALA A 36 31.86 -3.98 15.09
CA ALA A 36 30.93 -5.09 15.07
C ALA A 36 29.48 -4.62 15.28
N GLY A 37 29.24 -3.69 16.21
CA GLY A 37 27.93 -3.08 16.40
C GLY A 37 27.47 -2.27 15.19
N ALA A 38 28.36 -1.48 14.59
CA ALA A 38 28.05 -0.76 13.35
C ALA A 38 27.71 -1.72 12.20
N ALA A 39 28.49 -2.78 12.02
CA ALA A 39 28.23 -3.80 11.02
C ALA A 39 26.88 -4.50 11.25
N LEU A 40 26.56 -4.84 12.50
CA LEU A 40 25.28 -5.43 12.86
C LEU A 40 24.10 -4.52 12.49
N ILE A 41 24.19 -3.22 12.80
CA ILE A 41 23.15 -2.25 12.47
C ILE A 41 22.95 -2.16 10.95
N ILE A 42 24.04 -2.09 10.18
CA ILE A 42 23.99 -2.06 8.71
C ILE A 42 23.34 -3.33 8.16
N ILE A 43 23.72 -4.50 8.68
CA ILE A 43 23.16 -5.79 8.27
C ILE A 43 21.65 -5.86 8.58
N VAL A 44 21.24 -5.43 9.76
CA VAL A 44 19.82 -5.43 10.16
C VAL A 44 19.02 -4.45 9.30
N ALA A 45 19.54 -3.25 9.05
CA ALA A 45 18.89 -2.27 8.19
C ALA A 45 18.72 -2.82 6.76
N ALA A 46 19.81 -3.38 6.19
CA ALA A 46 19.76 -4.01 4.87
C ALA A 46 18.76 -5.18 4.83
N TRP A 47 18.68 -5.99 5.89
CA TRP A 47 17.72 -7.09 5.97
C TRP A 47 16.26 -6.60 6.03
N ILE A 48 15.99 -5.50 6.74
CA ILE A 48 14.66 -4.89 6.80
C ILE A 48 14.26 -4.29 5.44
N ASP A 49 15.19 -3.64 4.73
CA ASP A 49 14.92 -3.00 3.44
C ASP A 49 14.80 -4.00 2.29
N LEU A 50 15.56 -5.11 2.33
CA LEU A 50 15.57 -6.13 1.27
C LEU A 50 14.54 -7.24 1.48
N ARG A 51 13.78 -7.22 2.57
CA ARG A 51 12.75 -8.25 2.79
C ARG A 51 11.69 -8.15 1.69
N PRO A 52 11.27 -9.27 1.08
CA PRO A 52 10.20 -9.26 0.11
C PRO A 52 8.94 -8.68 0.73
N ALA A 53 8.25 -7.81 0.01
CA ALA A 53 6.95 -7.29 0.43
C ALA A 53 5.91 -8.41 0.37
N ASP A 54 5.02 -8.45 1.36
CA ASP A 54 3.86 -9.33 1.30
C ASP A 54 3.04 -9.00 0.05
N THR A 55 2.69 -10.00 -0.76
CA THR A 55 1.84 -9.83 -1.94
C THR A 55 0.49 -10.51 -1.76
N ILE A 56 -0.54 -9.94 -2.39
CA ILE A 56 -1.88 -10.50 -2.46
C ILE A 56 -2.33 -10.58 -3.91
N ALA A 57 -3.10 -11.61 -4.26
CA ALA A 57 -3.73 -11.70 -5.57
C ALA A 57 -4.80 -10.61 -5.71
N TYR A 58 -4.73 -9.79 -6.75
CA TYR A 58 -5.64 -8.69 -7.05
C TYR A 58 -6.15 -8.80 -8.49
N PRO A 59 -7.42 -8.45 -8.77
CA PRO A 59 -7.96 -8.51 -10.12
C PRO A 59 -7.53 -7.30 -10.97
N PHE A 60 -7.05 -7.58 -12.18
CA PHE A 60 -6.71 -6.60 -13.22
C PHE A 60 -7.56 -6.86 -14.47
N ALA A 61 -7.79 -5.85 -15.28
CA ALA A 61 -8.47 -6.02 -16.56
C ALA A 61 -7.58 -6.81 -17.54
N ALA A 62 -8.08 -7.91 -18.09
CA ALA A 62 -7.36 -8.72 -19.07
C ALA A 62 -7.38 -8.08 -20.47
N ALA A 63 -8.44 -7.32 -20.77
CA ALA A 63 -8.66 -6.59 -22.02
C ALA A 63 -9.35 -5.24 -21.72
N ASP A 64 -9.52 -4.41 -22.74
CA ASP A 64 -10.27 -3.15 -22.59
C ASP A 64 -11.74 -3.45 -22.30
N ILE A 65 -12.26 -2.91 -21.20
CA ILE A 65 -13.64 -3.09 -20.74
C ILE A 65 -14.39 -1.79 -21.00
N ALA A 66 -15.42 -1.87 -21.85
CA ALA A 66 -16.29 -0.74 -22.15
C ALA A 66 -17.18 -0.37 -20.93
N PRO A 67 -17.58 0.91 -20.80
CA PRO A 67 -18.53 1.30 -19.76
C PRO A 67 -19.85 0.54 -19.90
N GLY A 68 -20.40 0.07 -18.78
CA GLY A 68 -21.60 -0.75 -18.69
C GLY A 68 -21.42 -2.23 -19.01
N ALA A 69 -20.22 -2.66 -19.45
CA ALA A 69 -19.91 -4.07 -19.69
C ALA A 69 -19.84 -4.87 -18.38
N SER A 70 -20.13 -6.17 -18.47
CA SER A 70 -20.03 -7.11 -17.34
C SER A 70 -18.57 -7.39 -17.00
N ILE A 71 -18.28 -7.50 -15.71
CA ILE A 71 -16.96 -7.89 -15.20
C ILE A 71 -17.03 -9.35 -14.76
N ASP A 72 -16.67 -10.21 -15.70
CA ASP A 72 -16.72 -11.66 -15.55
C ASP A 72 -15.30 -12.24 -15.43
N ALA A 73 -15.22 -13.54 -15.09
CA ALA A 73 -13.96 -14.25 -14.92
C ALA A 73 -13.05 -14.21 -16.17
N GLU A 74 -13.63 -14.07 -17.37
CA GLU A 74 -12.90 -14.00 -18.64
C GLU A 74 -12.26 -12.62 -18.89
N THR A 75 -12.85 -11.57 -18.31
CA THR A 75 -12.37 -10.18 -18.46
C THR A 75 -11.33 -9.80 -17.41
N ILE A 76 -11.05 -10.68 -16.44
CA ILE A 76 -10.14 -10.42 -15.33
C ILE A 76 -8.90 -11.31 -15.38
N GLU A 77 -7.77 -10.75 -14.98
CA GLU A 77 -6.52 -11.44 -14.76
C GLU A 77 -6.09 -11.25 -13.30
N TRP A 78 -5.77 -12.34 -12.61
CA TRP A 78 -5.31 -12.28 -11.22
C TRP A 78 -3.80 -12.08 -11.18
N ARG A 79 -3.36 -10.91 -10.69
CA ARG A 79 -1.92 -10.59 -10.54
C ARG A 79 -1.55 -10.42 -9.08
N GLN A 80 -0.30 -10.70 -8.75
CA GLN A 80 0.24 -10.47 -7.40
C GLN A 80 0.59 -8.98 -7.26
N ALA A 81 -0.09 -8.29 -6.35
CA ALA A 81 0.17 -6.90 -6.00
C ALA A 81 0.67 -6.80 -4.56
N PRO A 82 1.54 -5.83 -4.21
CA PRO A 82 1.92 -5.60 -2.83
C PRO A 82 0.69 -5.37 -1.96
N LYS A 83 0.70 -6.01 -0.80
CA LYS A 83 -0.33 -5.84 0.22
C LYS A 83 -0.41 -4.36 0.62
N ASP A 84 -1.62 -3.87 0.85
CA ASP A 84 -1.92 -2.49 1.26
C ASP A 84 -1.63 -1.39 0.21
N LEU A 85 -1.16 -1.73 -0.99
CA LEU A 85 -0.97 -0.76 -2.08
C LEU A 85 -2.29 -0.37 -2.76
N LEU A 86 -3.18 -1.35 -2.93
CA LEU A 86 -4.46 -1.18 -3.62
C LEU A 86 -5.62 -1.22 -2.62
N PRO A 87 -6.74 -0.50 -2.90
CA PRO A 87 -7.93 -0.56 -2.05
C PRO A 87 -8.52 -1.97 -2.03
N SER A 88 -9.48 -2.20 -1.14
CA SER A 88 -10.20 -3.48 -1.05
C SER A 88 -10.67 -3.97 -2.41
N LYS A 89 -10.65 -5.29 -2.62
CA LYS A 89 -11.07 -5.89 -3.90
C LYS A 89 -12.54 -5.53 -4.19
N PRO A 90 -12.88 -5.17 -5.43
CA PRO A 90 -14.26 -5.02 -5.85
C PRO A 90 -14.99 -6.36 -5.87
N GLU A 91 -16.31 -6.31 -5.86
CA GLU A 91 -17.16 -7.48 -6.08
C GLU A 91 -17.12 -7.88 -7.56
N ILE A 92 -16.92 -9.17 -7.82
CA ILE A 92 -16.88 -9.74 -9.18
C ILE A 92 -18.30 -10.08 -9.62
N GLY A 93 -18.64 -9.86 -10.90
CA GLY A 93 -20.02 -9.93 -11.41
C GLY A 93 -20.74 -8.57 -11.42
N GLY A 94 -20.02 -7.49 -11.12
CA GLY A 94 -20.47 -6.13 -11.30
C GLY A 94 -20.41 -5.66 -12.76
N THR A 95 -20.73 -4.37 -12.97
CA THR A 95 -20.58 -3.70 -14.27
C THR A 95 -19.56 -2.59 -14.19
N ALA A 96 -18.82 -2.35 -15.27
CA ALA A 96 -17.87 -1.25 -15.33
C ALA A 96 -18.61 0.10 -15.35
N ARG A 97 -18.28 1.02 -14.44
CA ARG A 97 -18.84 2.38 -14.42
C ARG A 97 -18.25 3.27 -15.50
N TYR A 98 -16.98 3.05 -15.80
CA TYR A 98 -16.20 3.79 -16.79
C TYR A 98 -15.49 2.81 -17.72
N ALA A 99 -14.93 3.30 -18.82
CA ALA A 99 -13.99 2.50 -19.60
C ALA A 99 -12.78 2.15 -18.73
N ILE A 100 -12.36 0.88 -18.73
CA ILE A 100 -11.18 0.38 -18.01
C ILE A 100 -10.23 -0.17 -19.06
N ALA A 101 -8.98 0.29 -19.06
CA ALA A 101 -8.00 -0.17 -20.03
C ALA A 101 -7.41 -1.53 -19.63
N ALA A 102 -6.98 -2.31 -20.61
CA ALA A 102 -6.28 -3.56 -20.38
C ALA A 102 -5.06 -3.36 -19.47
N GLY A 103 -4.93 -4.21 -18.46
CA GLY A 103 -3.85 -4.16 -17.48
C GLY A 103 -4.03 -3.16 -16.35
N GLU A 104 -5.15 -2.43 -16.27
CA GLU A 104 -5.48 -1.60 -15.10
C GLU A 104 -6.02 -2.43 -13.92
N PRO A 105 -5.73 -2.05 -12.67
CA PRO A 105 -6.31 -2.68 -11.50
C PRO A 105 -7.81 -2.35 -11.41
N LEU A 106 -8.62 -3.36 -11.10
CA LEU A 106 -10.06 -3.17 -10.89
C LEU A 106 -10.31 -2.55 -9.51
N LEU A 107 -10.64 -1.26 -9.49
CA LEU A 107 -10.90 -0.51 -8.26
C LEU A 107 -12.41 -0.53 -7.92
N PRO A 108 -12.80 -0.51 -6.62
CA PRO A 108 -14.20 -0.42 -6.22
C PRO A 108 -14.96 0.79 -6.78
N SER A 109 -14.25 1.89 -7.06
CA SER A 109 -14.82 3.08 -7.66
C SER A 109 -15.17 2.91 -9.15
N LEU A 110 -14.51 1.98 -9.84
CA LEU A 110 -14.69 1.69 -11.26
C LEU A 110 -15.77 0.62 -11.49
N VAL A 111 -16.19 -0.08 -10.44
CA VAL A 111 -17.15 -1.17 -10.51
C VAL A 111 -18.46 -0.74 -9.85
N SER A 112 -19.55 -0.85 -10.58
CA SER A 112 -20.91 -0.83 -10.02
C SER A 112 -21.27 -2.22 -9.53
N GLY A 113 -22.11 -2.29 -8.49
CA GLY A 113 -22.63 -3.55 -7.97
C GLY A 113 -23.30 -4.41 -9.04
N ALA A 114 -23.61 -5.65 -8.67
CA ALA A 114 -24.23 -6.62 -9.57
C ALA A 114 -25.42 -6.00 -10.33
N ARG A 115 -25.49 -6.28 -11.64
CA ARG A 115 -26.62 -5.83 -12.46
C ARG A 115 -27.90 -6.36 -11.80
N PRO A 116 -28.91 -5.50 -11.55
CA PRO A 116 -30.18 -5.96 -11.00
C PRO A 116 -30.76 -7.06 -11.88
N GLU A 117 -31.15 -8.18 -11.26
CA GLU A 117 -31.81 -9.27 -11.98
C GLU A 117 -33.15 -8.77 -12.53
N ILE A 118 -33.36 -8.95 -13.83
CA ILE A 118 -34.58 -8.49 -14.50
C ILE A 118 -35.66 -9.54 -14.25
N PRO A 119 -36.78 -9.21 -13.56
CA PRO A 119 -37.81 -10.19 -13.26
C PRO A 119 -38.46 -10.77 -14.52
N ASP A 120 -39.02 -11.97 -14.41
CA ASP A 120 -39.73 -12.61 -15.52
C ASP A 120 -40.87 -11.72 -16.04
N GLY A 121 -40.94 -11.55 -17.35
CA GLY A 121 -41.92 -10.68 -18.04
C GLY A 121 -41.53 -9.20 -18.10
N TRP A 122 -40.39 -8.81 -17.53
CA TRP A 122 -39.83 -7.48 -17.71
C TRP A 122 -38.91 -7.44 -18.93
N TRP A 123 -38.80 -6.28 -19.54
CA TRP A 123 -37.88 -6.03 -20.64
C TRP A 123 -36.90 -4.92 -20.21
N ALA A 124 -35.64 -5.08 -20.59
CA ALA A 124 -34.63 -4.05 -20.39
C ALA A 124 -34.44 -3.25 -21.67
N LEU A 125 -34.30 -1.94 -21.53
CA LEU A 125 -33.94 -1.04 -22.61
C LEU A 125 -32.54 -0.49 -22.36
N SER A 126 -31.62 -0.75 -23.28
CA SER A 126 -30.34 -0.03 -23.31
C SER A 126 -30.53 1.26 -24.09
N THR A 127 -30.14 2.38 -23.50
CA THR A 127 -30.15 3.68 -24.18
C THR A 127 -28.87 4.42 -23.86
N GLU A 128 -28.29 5.05 -24.87
CA GLU A 128 -27.13 5.91 -24.68
C GLU A 128 -27.58 7.22 -24.03
N LEU A 129 -26.93 7.59 -22.94
CA LEU A 129 -27.11 8.89 -22.33
C LEU A 129 -26.35 9.94 -23.15
N PRO A 130 -26.91 11.14 -23.37
CA PRO A 130 -26.19 12.21 -24.02
C PRO A 130 -24.97 12.62 -23.18
N GLU A 131 -23.87 12.99 -23.83
CA GLU A 131 -22.58 13.33 -23.17
C GLU A 131 -22.69 14.45 -22.12
N SER A 132 -23.74 15.28 -22.18
CA SER A 132 -24.00 16.35 -21.21
C SER A 132 -24.51 15.87 -19.85
N VAL A 133 -24.81 14.58 -19.69
CA VAL A 133 -25.35 14.00 -18.46
C VAL A 133 -24.24 13.78 -17.43
N VAL A 134 -24.46 14.30 -16.22
CA VAL A 134 -23.55 14.14 -15.08
C VAL A 134 -24.18 13.23 -14.04
N ALA A 135 -23.37 12.37 -13.41
CA ALA A 135 -23.81 11.55 -12.29
C ALA A 135 -24.43 12.41 -11.17
N GLY A 136 -25.54 11.97 -10.61
CA GLY A 136 -26.37 12.68 -9.65
C GLY A 136 -27.41 13.63 -10.25
N GLN A 137 -27.44 13.80 -11.59
CA GLN A 137 -28.51 14.56 -12.23
C GLN A 137 -29.83 13.77 -12.28
N SER A 138 -30.93 14.48 -12.01
CA SER A 138 -32.27 13.97 -12.25
C SER A 138 -32.57 13.99 -13.74
N LEU A 139 -32.94 12.84 -14.29
CA LEU A 139 -33.38 12.71 -15.67
C LEU A 139 -34.84 12.29 -15.73
N ARG A 140 -35.48 12.69 -16.82
CA ARG A 140 -36.83 12.23 -17.17
C ARG A 140 -36.72 11.44 -18.46
N ILE A 141 -36.98 10.14 -18.36
CA ILE A 141 -37.09 9.28 -19.54
C ILE A 141 -38.50 9.44 -20.08
N VAL A 142 -38.63 9.88 -21.33
CA VAL A 142 -39.91 9.98 -22.03
C VAL A 142 -40.01 8.81 -23.00
N ILE A 143 -40.87 7.86 -22.68
CA ILE A 143 -41.13 6.71 -23.56
C ILE A 143 -42.23 7.14 -24.54
N THR A 144 -41.87 7.23 -25.83
CA THR A 144 -42.80 7.49 -26.92
C THR A 144 -42.88 6.27 -27.83
N GLY A 145 -44.09 5.79 -28.12
CA GLY A 145 -44.33 4.52 -28.82
C GLY A 145 -45.05 3.53 -27.92
N PHE A 146 -45.55 2.42 -28.49
CA PHE A 146 -46.44 1.42 -27.86
C PHE A 146 -47.95 1.75 -27.80
N GLY A 147 -48.44 2.77 -28.52
CA GLY A 147 -49.88 3.09 -28.56
C GLY A 147 -50.44 3.67 -27.26
N VAL A 148 -49.56 3.98 -26.30
CA VAL A 148 -49.87 4.67 -25.05
C VAL A 148 -49.33 6.10 -25.14
N GLY A 149 -50.02 7.06 -24.51
CA GLY A 149 -49.53 8.44 -24.42
C GLY A 149 -48.14 8.53 -23.77
N PRO A 150 -47.38 9.62 -23.99
CA PRO A 150 -46.02 9.76 -23.50
C PRO A 150 -45.97 9.56 -21.98
N GLN A 151 -45.21 8.56 -21.54
CA GLN A 151 -44.99 8.30 -20.12
C GLN A 151 -43.63 8.84 -19.69
N ALA A 152 -43.63 9.59 -18.58
CA ALA A 152 -42.45 10.16 -17.97
C ALA A 152 -42.07 9.35 -16.74
N VAL A 153 -40.94 8.66 -16.79
CA VAL A 153 -40.38 7.93 -15.65
C VAL A 153 -39.25 8.78 -15.03
N PRO A 154 -39.36 9.18 -13.75
CA PRO A 154 -38.28 9.88 -13.07
C PRO A 154 -37.12 8.91 -12.78
N GLY A 155 -35.89 9.36 -13.02
CA GLY A 155 -34.68 8.62 -12.73
C GLY A 155 -33.55 9.53 -12.23
N ILE A 156 -32.54 8.92 -11.62
CA ILE A 156 -31.28 9.55 -11.22
C ILE A 156 -30.17 8.73 -11.86
N VAL A 157 -29.13 9.41 -12.35
CA VAL A 157 -27.90 8.81 -12.91
C VAL A 157 -26.88 8.59 -11.82
#